data_AF-A0A928JKB9-F1
#
_entry.id   AF-A0A928JKB9-F1
#
_cell.length_a   1.000
_cell.length_b   1.000
_cell.length_c   1.000
_cell.angle_alpha   90.00
_cell.angle_beta   90.00
_cell.angle_gamma   90.00
#
_symmetry.space_group_name_H-M   'P 1'
#
loop_
_entity.id
_entity.type
_entity.pdbx_description
1 polymer ?
#
loop_
_entity_poly.entity_id
_entity_poly.type
_entity_poly.pdbx_seq_one_letter_code
_entity_poly.pdbx_strand_id
1 'polypeptide(L)'
;MSKNKRKQGKKTSKWLPPKGASAFFSPESDFEFQANHPVGYTLLVLLGIVALFLPVVLYLIFVIPLEINSPWMVLGFVGSFIIGVGLFNFVAIIIRQYLGHLVSVFSFLIGGIFVWLSLIQMGII
;
A
#
# COMPACT_ATOMS: atom_id res chain seq x y z
N MET A 1 0.16 51.22 9.94
CA MET A 1 1.20 50.17 9.89
C MET A 1 0.51 48.80 9.87
N SER A 2 0.28 48.22 8.69
CA SER A 2 -0.46 46.96 8.51
C SER A 2 0.46 45.76 8.74
N LYS A 3 0.17 44.93 9.75
CA LYS A 3 0.92 43.70 10.04
C LYS A 3 0.51 42.60 9.06
N ASN A 4 1.32 42.39 8.05
CA ASN A 4 1.19 41.30 7.09
C ASN A 4 1.52 39.96 7.78
N LYS A 5 0.52 39.28 8.35
CA LYS A 5 0.68 37.92 8.89
C LYS A 5 0.73 36.93 7.73
N ARG A 6 1.94 36.63 7.23
CA ARG A 6 2.18 35.46 6.37
C ARG A 6 1.74 34.21 7.15
N LYS A 7 0.62 33.59 6.75
CA LYS A 7 0.23 32.25 7.21
C LYS A 7 1.33 31.28 6.77
N GLN A 8 2.28 30.99 7.65
CA GLN A 8 3.20 29.87 7.46
C GLN A 8 2.34 28.60 7.41
N GLY A 9 2.13 28.05 6.22
CA GLY A 9 1.50 26.74 6.06
C GLY A 9 2.34 25.74 6.85
N LYS A 10 1.75 25.15 7.90
CA LYS A 10 2.38 24.06 8.65
C LYS A 10 2.80 22.99 7.65
N LYS A 11 4.11 22.83 7.43
CA LYS A 11 4.67 21.69 6.68
C LYS A 11 4.36 20.43 7.50
N THR A 12 3.25 19.78 7.22
CA THR A 12 2.94 18.48 7.80
C THR A 12 3.91 17.46 7.19
N SER A 13 4.78 16.92 8.02
CA SER A 13 5.72 15.87 7.62
C SER A 13 4.96 14.65 7.12
N LYS A 14 5.17 14.24 5.86
CA LYS A 14 4.56 13.02 5.27
C LYS A 14 5.18 11.71 5.78
N TRP A 15 6.03 11.78 6.80
CA TRP A 15 6.70 10.61 7.35
C TRP A 15 5.79 9.81 8.28
N LEU A 16 4.99 10.49 9.10
CA LEU A 16 4.12 9.86 10.09
C LEU A 16 2.67 9.86 9.58
N PRO A 17 1.85 8.87 10.00
CA PRO A 17 0.42 8.93 9.79
C PRO A 17 -0.17 10.23 10.33
N PRO A 18 -1.09 10.88 9.58
CA PRO A 18 -1.77 12.06 10.07
C PRO A 18 -2.57 11.75 11.35
N LYS A 19 -2.66 12.72 12.26
CA LYS A 19 -3.52 12.59 13.45
C LYS A 19 -4.97 12.37 13.00
N GLY A 20 -5.63 11.34 13.54
CA GLY A 20 -6.97 10.95 13.10
C GLY A 20 -6.99 10.06 11.85
N ALA A 21 -5.95 9.26 11.63
CA ALA A 21 -5.83 8.30 10.52
C ALA A 21 -7.09 7.41 10.34
N SER A 22 -7.81 7.11 11.42
CA SER A 22 -9.08 6.36 11.37
C SER A 22 -10.15 7.02 10.50
N ALA A 23 -10.17 8.36 10.41
CA ALA A 23 -11.11 9.10 9.57
C ALA A 23 -10.82 8.95 8.08
N PHE A 24 -9.61 8.54 7.68
CA PHE A 24 -9.27 8.28 6.28
C PHE A 24 -9.83 6.96 5.77
N PHE A 25 -10.35 6.11 6.65
CA PHE A 25 -11.08 4.90 6.30
C PHE A 25 -12.60 5.11 6.29
N SER A 26 -13.09 6.35 6.38
CA SER A 26 -14.52 6.62 6.32
C SER A 26 -15.03 6.49 4.88
N PRO A 27 -16.17 5.80 4.65
CA PRO A 27 -16.78 5.68 3.32
C PRO A 27 -17.11 7.03 2.67
N GLU A 28 -17.30 8.07 3.48
CA GLU A 28 -17.69 9.41 3.05
C GLU A 28 -16.72 10.02 2.04
N SER A 29 -15.41 9.83 2.26
CA SER A 29 -14.38 10.36 1.37
C SER A 29 -14.33 9.65 0.01
N ASP A 30 -14.65 8.36 -0.02
CA ASP A 30 -14.76 7.58 -1.26
C ASP A 30 -16.01 7.98 -2.06
N PHE A 31 -17.14 8.19 -1.38
CA PHE A 31 -18.38 8.64 -2.02
C PHE A 31 -18.24 10.03 -2.64
N GLU A 32 -17.55 10.96 -1.96
CA GLU A 32 -17.32 12.31 -2.49
C GLU A 32 -16.44 12.28 -3.75
N PHE A 33 -15.41 11.43 -3.79
CA PHE A 33 -14.58 11.28 -4.99
C PHE A 33 -15.33 10.60 -6.13
N GLN A 34 -16.11 9.55 -5.85
CA GLN A 34 -16.92 8.85 -6.85
C GLN A 34 -17.97 9.76 -7.48
N ALA A 35 -18.63 10.61 -6.69
CA ALA A 35 -19.63 11.57 -7.17
C ALA A 35 -19.03 12.61 -8.11
N ASN A 36 -17.81 13.09 -7.84
CA ASN A 36 -17.14 14.11 -8.65
C ASN A 36 -16.43 13.52 -9.88
N HIS A 37 -15.94 12.28 -9.80
CA HIS A 37 -15.11 11.66 -10.84
C HIS A 37 -15.43 10.16 -11.04
N PRO A 38 -16.58 9.80 -11.62
CA PRO A 38 -17.00 8.40 -11.73
C PRO A 38 -16.01 7.51 -12.50
N VAL A 39 -15.49 8.00 -13.64
CA VAL A 39 -14.46 7.26 -14.42
C VAL A 39 -13.12 7.24 -13.69
N GLY A 40 -12.75 8.33 -13.03
CA GLY A 40 -11.52 8.43 -12.25
C GLY A 40 -11.52 7.47 -11.05
N TYR A 41 -12.67 7.27 -10.43
CA TYR A 41 -12.88 6.30 -9.37
C TYR A 41 -12.70 4.86 -9.88
N THR A 42 -13.26 4.52 -11.04
CA THR A 42 -13.05 3.18 -11.64
C THR A 42 -11.56 2.92 -11.91
N LEU A 43 -10.84 3.88 -12.49
CA LEU A 43 -9.40 3.75 -12.73
C LEU A 43 -8.61 3.62 -11.44
N LEU A 44 -8.98 4.38 -10.41
CA LEU A 44 -8.37 4.31 -9.09
C LEU A 44 -8.56 2.94 -8.45
N VAL A 45 -9.78 2.39 -8.48
CA VAL A 45 -10.08 1.06 -7.94
C VAL A 45 -9.27 -0.01 -8.67
N LEU A 46 -9.22 0.05 -10.01
CA LEU A 46 -8.40 -0.87 -10.80
C LEU A 46 -6.91 -0.75 -10.44
N LEU A 47 -6.39 0.47 -10.34
CA LEU A 47 -5.01 0.71 -9.94
C LEU A 47 -4.72 0.18 -8.53
N GLY A 48 -5.67 0.34 -7.61
CA GLY A 48 -5.58 -0.19 -6.26
C GLY A 48 -5.54 -1.71 -6.21
N ILE A 49 -6.43 -2.38 -6.95
CA ILE A 49 -6.45 -3.85 -7.08
C ILE A 49 -5.12 -4.33 -7.67
N VAL A 50 -4.65 -3.70 -8.75
CA VAL A 50 -3.38 -4.06 -9.38
C VAL A 50 -2.22 -3.85 -8.41
N ALA A 51 -2.14 -2.71 -7.72
CA ALA A 51 -1.08 -2.45 -6.75
C ALA A 51 -1.07 -3.47 -5.59
N LEU A 52 -2.24 -3.91 -5.14
CA LEU A 52 -2.39 -4.86 -4.04
C LEU A 52 -2.01 -6.30 -4.45
N PHE A 53 -2.44 -6.75 -5.63
CA PHE A 53 -2.29 -8.14 -6.07
C PHE A 53 -1.08 -8.39 -6.96
N LEU A 54 -0.50 -7.37 -7.60
CA LEU A 54 0.65 -7.54 -8.49
C LEU A 54 1.82 -8.29 -7.81
N PRO A 55 2.25 -7.94 -6.58
CA PRO A 55 3.35 -8.67 -5.93
C PRO A 55 3.00 -10.14 -5.66
N VAL A 56 1.75 -10.42 -5.31
CA VAL A 56 1.26 -11.79 -5.08
C VAL A 56 1.30 -12.60 -6.38
N VAL A 57 0.82 -12.03 -7.48
CA VAL A 57 0.83 -12.68 -8.80
C VAL A 57 2.27 -12.96 -9.23
N LEU A 58 3.17 -12.00 -9.10
CA LEU A 58 4.59 -12.17 -9.44
C LEU A 58 5.25 -13.27 -8.60
N TYR A 59 4.98 -13.28 -7.29
CA TYR A 59 5.48 -14.32 -6.39
C TYR A 59 4.96 -15.72 -6.78
N LEU A 60 3.67 -15.86 -7.07
CA LEU A 60 3.09 -17.15 -7.47
C LEU A 60 3.62 -17.64 -8.82
N ILE A 61 3.76 -16.75 -9.81
CA ILE A 61 4.35 -17.08 -11.11
C ILE A 61 5.80 -17.58 -10.94
N PHE A 62 6.54 -17.00 -10.00
CA PHE A 62 7.92 -17.40 -9.72
C PHE A 62 8.00 -18.75 -8.98
N VAL A 63 7.17 -18.96 -7.95
CA VAL A 63 7.30 -20.12 -7.04
C VAL A 63 6.59 -21.37 -7.56
N ILE A 64 5.40 -21.26 -8.16
CA ILE A 64 4.61 -22.43 -8.61
C ILE A 64 5.42 -23.40 -9.52
N PRO A 65 6.22 -22.93 -10.49
CA PRO A 65 7.03 -23.82 -11.32
C PRO A 65 8.19 -24.51 -10.59
N LEU A 66 8.60 -23.99 -9.43
CA LEU A 66 9.75 -24.46 -8.66
C LEU A 66 9.32 -25.38 -7.52
N GLU A 67 8.26 -25.01 -6.82
CA GLU A 67 7.76 -25.71 -5.64
C GLU A 67 6.26 -25.42 -5.47
N ILE A 68 5.42 -26.46 -5.44
CA ILE A 68 3.95 -26.32 -5.41
C ILE A 68 3.31 -26.86 -4.13
N ASN A 69 4.06 -27.60 -3.31
CA ASN A 69 3.52 -28.31 -2.14
C ASN A 69 4.18 -27.90 -0.82
N SER A 70 4.90 -26.78 -0.81
CA SER A 70 5.53 -26.29 0.42
C SER A 70 4.58 -25.43 1.25
N PRO A 71 4.34 -25.74 2.54
CA PRO A 71 3.60 -24.87 3.45
C PRO A 71 4.18 -23.46 3.55
N TRP A 72 5.49 -23.32 3.32
CA TRP A 72 6.19 -22.04 3.33
C TRP A 72 5.73 -21.11 2.21
N MET A 73 5.08 -21.61 1.15
CA MET A 73 4.49 -20.77 0.11
C MET A 73 3.47 -19.78 0.67
N VAL A 74 2.71 -20.17 1.70
CA VAL A 74 1.72 -19.30 2.36
C VAL A 74 2.39 -18.09 3.00
N LEU A 75 3.58 -18.28 3.58
CA LEU A 75 4.34 -17.18 4.18
C LEU A 75 4.76 -16.15 3.12
N GLY A 76 5.24 -16.61 1.96
CA GLY A 76 5.61 -15.72 0.86
C GLY A 76 4.39 -15.09 0.17
N PHE A 77 3.25 -15.77 0.12
CA PHE A 77 1.98 -15.19 -0.30
C PHE A 77 1.56 -14.02 0.61
N VAL A 78 1.55 -14.25 1.93
CA VAL A 78 1.24 -13.22 2.93
C VAL A 78 2.25 -12.07 2.84
N GLY A 79 3.54 -12.37 2.74
CA GLY A 79 4.59 -11.37 2.57
C GLY A 79 4.37 -10.50 1.33
N SER A 80 4.08 -11.12 0.19
CA SER A 80 3.79 -10.43 -1.07
C SER A 80 2.54 -9.56 -0.97
N PHE A 81 1.50 -10.03 -0.29
CA PHE A 81 0.30 -9.22 -0.04
C PHE A 81 0.62 -8.00 0.83
N ILE A 82 1.46 -8.14 1.86
CA ILE A 82 1.92 -7.00 2.70
C ILE A 82 2.71 -5.99 1.85
N ILE A 83 3.56 -6.44 0.92
CA ILE A 83 4.21 -5.54 -0.05
C ILE A 83 3.15 -4.80 -0.87
N GLY A 84 2.12 -5.51 -1.33
CA GLY A 84 0.98 -4.92 -2.03
C GLY A 84 0.26 -3.82 -1.24
N VAL A 85 0.07 -4.02 0.08
CA VAL A 85 -0.47 -2.97 0.98
C VAL A 85 0.43 -1.73 0.98
N GLY A 86 1.75 -1.91 0.99
CA GLY A 86 2.72 -0.81 0.91
C GLY A 86 2.64 -0.03 -0.40
N LEU A 87 2.38 -0.71 -1.53
CA LEU A 87 2.14 -0.09 -2.84
C LEU A 87 0.78 0.61 -2.90
N PHE A 88 -0.27 -0.01 -2.37
CA PHE A 88 -1.61 0.56 -2.29
C PHE A 88 -1.62 1.88 -1.50
N ASN A 89 -0.81 2.00 -0.45
CA ASN A 89 -0.65 3.27 0.27
C ASN A 89 -0.21 4.42 -0.65
N PHE A 90 0.61 4.18 -1.68
CA PHE A 90 0.94 5.21 -2.67
C PHE A 90 -0.23 5.53 -3.61
N VAL A 91 -1.05 4.53 -3.97
CA VAL A 91 -2.30 4.76 -4.74
C VAL A 91 -3.25 5.65 -3.95
N ALA A 92 -3.32 5.46 -2.63
CA ALA A 92 -4.13 6.28 -1.72
C ALA A 92 -3.72 7.77 -1.70
N ILE A 93 -2.56 8.16 -2.25
CA ILE A 93 -2.20 9.57 -2.47
C ILE A 93 -3.22 10.28 -3.36
N ILE A 94 -3.77 9.59 -4.35
CA ILE A 94 -4.68 10.17 -5.34
C ILE A 94 -5.97 10.66 -4.67
N ILE A 95 -6.47 9.93 -3.68
CA ILE A 95 -7.65 10.27 -2.87
C ILE A 95 -7.31 10.97 -1.55
N ARG A 96 -6.06 11.42 -1.39
CA ARG A 96 -5.57 12.07 -0.16
C ARG A 96 -5.67 11.21 1.11
N GLN A 97 -5.85 9.90 0.98
CA GLN A 97 -5.84 8.93 2.08
C GLN A 97 -4.45 8.34 2.37
N TYR A 98 -3.40 9.03 1.95
CA TYR A 98 -2.03 8.60 2.18
C TYR A 98 -1.63 8.63 3.66
N LEU A 99 -1.25 7.47 4.21
CA LEU A 99 -0.87 7.32 5.62
C LEU A 99 0.60 7.66 5.91
N GLY A 100 1.34 8.14 4.91
CA GLY A 100 2.74 8.51 5.05
C GLY A 100 3.72 7.42 4.65
N HIS A 101 4.99 7.81 4.47
CA HIS A 101 6.04 6.93 3.92
C HIS A 101 6.37 5.77 4.85
N LEU A 102 6.22 5.97 6.16
CA LEU A 102 6.55 4.97 7.15
C LEU A 102 5.73 3.69 6.97
N VAL A 103 4.42 3.80 6.67
CA VAL A 103 3.57 2.64 6.41
C VAL A 103 4.12 1.80 5.25
N SER A 104 4.42 2.43 4.11
CA SER A 104 4.99 1.73 2.96
C SER A 104 6.35 1.10 3.26
N VAL A 105 7.23 1.80 3.97
CA VAL A 105 8.56 1.28 4.35
C VAL A 105 8.44 0.04 5.23
N PHE A 106 7.60 0.09 6.28
CA PHE A 106 7.37 -1.08 7.15
C PHE A 106 6.73 -2.24 6.39
N SER A 107 5.74 -1.97 5.53
CA SER A 107 5.14 -2.99 4.66
C SER A 107 6.17 -3.66 3.76
N PHE A 108 7.05 -2.90 3.11
CA PHE A 108 8.08 -3.47 2.24
C PHE A 108 9.12 -4.28 3.00
N LEU A 109 9.54 -3.81 4.18
CA LEU A 109 10.50 -4.55 5.02
C LEU A 109 9.90 -5.85 5.54
N ILE A 110 8.73 -5.80 6.18
CA ILE A 110 8.09 -6.99 6.77
C ILE A 110 7.70 -7.98 5.67
N GLY A 111 7.06 -7.48 4.61
CA GLY A 111 6.66 -8.31 3.48
C GLY A 111 7.85 -8.94 2.77
N GLY A 112 8.93 -8.17 2.57
CA GLY A 112 10.19 -8.66 2.01
C GLY A 112 10.84 -9.75 2.86
N ILE A 113 10.86 -9.59 4.19
CA ILE A 113 11.38 -10.62 5.12
C ILE A 113 10.56 -11.91 5.01
N PHE A 114 9.23 -11.83 4.90
CA PHE A 114 8.38 -13.01 4.79
C PHE A 114 8.59 -13.75 3.47
N VAL A 115 8.69 -13.02 2.35
CA VAL A 115 9.04 -13.60 1.05
C VAL A 115 10.42 -14.25 1.11
N TRP A 116 11.42 -13.55 1.67
CA TRP A 116 12.77 -14.06 1.80
C TRP A 116 12.85 -15.36 2.62
N LEU A 117 12.23 -15.37 3.81
CA LEU A 117 12.17 -16.57 4.66
C LEU A 117 11.43 -17.72 3.97
N SER A 118 10.34 -17.40 3.26
CA SER A 118 9.61 -18.38 2.47
C SER A 118 10.51 -19.05 1.43
N LEU A 119 11.25 -18.25 0.65
CA LEU A 119 12.14 -18.75 -0.40
C LEU A 119 13.31 -19.59 0.17
N ILE A 120 13.92 -19.16 1.28
CA ILE A 120 14.97 -19.93 1.97
C ILE A 120 14.44 -21.27 2.47
N GLN A 121 13.28 -21.28 3.11
CA GLN A 121 12.70 -22.52 3.67
C GLN A 121 12.24 -23.49 2.58
N MET A 122 11.96 -22.99 1.38
CA MET A 122 11.71 -23.81 0.19
C MET A 122 13.00 -24.27 -0.51
N GLY A 123 14.17 -23.77 -0.11
CA GLY A 123 15.46 -24.09 -0.75
C GLY A 123 15.59 -23.54 -2.17
N ILE A 124 14.83 -22.49 -2.52
CA ILE A 124 14.87 -21.86 -3.84
C ILE A 124 16.09 -20.92 -3.96
N ILE A 125 16.49 -20.31 -2.84
CA ILE A 125 17.64 -19.41 -2.72
C ILE A 125 18.54 -19.80 -1.55
#